data_AF-A0AAP2ZQW1-F1
#
_entry.id   AF-A0AAP2ZQW1-F1
#
_cell.length_a   1.000
_cell.length_b   1.000
_cell.length_c   1.000
_cell.angle_alpha   90.00
_cell.angle_beta   90.00
_cell.angle_gamma   90.00
#
_symmetry.space_group_name_H-M   'P 1'
#
loop_
_entity.id
_entity.type
_entity.pdbx_description
1 polymer ?
#
loop_
_entity_poly.entity_id
_entity_poly.type
_entity_poly.pdbx_seq_one_letter_code
_entity_poly.pdbx_strand_id
1 'polypeptide(L)'
;MNNVEEFGAIVSKALDSYKSDFMELVREYAISCKNQGEAYCDFFVDIASMMNGAWLLTAVCEFEYVSEFKAFNWYQLLNFDIDNMPEDDLFSLQNKLYEIGYIWLVEQLISSKKEIKCIEIRLFHNGSNEYQSLA
;
A
#
# COMPACT_ATOMS: atom_id res chain seq x y z
N MET A 1 -22.07 4.26 13.88
CA MET A 1 -22.00 3.09 12.97
C MET A 1 -22.23 3.41 11.48
N ASN A 2 -23.00 4.43 11.08
CA ASN A 2 -23.23 4.74 9.64
C ASN A 2 -22.02 5.26 8.84
N ASN A 3 -20.91 5.62 9.49
CA ASN A 3 -19.81 6.26 8.78
C ASN A 3 -18.75 5.28 8.23
N VAL A 4 -18.64 4.06 8.76
CA VAL A 4 -17.52 3.14 8.41
C VAL A 4 -17.59 2.68 6.96
N GLU A 5 -18.78 2.33 6.46
CA GLU A 5 -18.96 1.94 5.06
C GLU A 5 -18.75 3.12 4.09
N GLU A 6 -19.24 4.30 4.46
CA GLU A 6 -19.04 5.54 3.71
C GLU A 6 -17.56 5.90 3.60
N PHE A 7 -16.82 5.84 4.72
CA PHE A 7 -15.38 6.07 4.73
C PHE A 7 -14.62 5.03 3.94
N GLY A 8 -15.03 3.76 4.03
CA GLY A 8 -14.47 2.71 3.19
C GLY A 8 -14.62 3.03 1.70
N ALA A 9 -15.79 3.49 1.27
CA ALA A 9 -16.03 3.89 -0.11
C ALA A 9 -15.19 5.10 -0.54
N ILE A 10 -15.03 6.10 0.33
CA ILE A 10 -14.16 7.27 0.06
C ILE A 10 -12.71 6.82 -0.11
N VAL A 11 -12.22 5.95 0.78
CA VAL A 11 -10.86 5.41 0.72
C VAL A 11 -10.64 4.61 -0.56
N SER A 12 -11.53 3.65 -0.88
CA SER A 12 -11.39 2.86 -2.12
C SER A 12 -11.38 3.75 -3.36
N LYS A 13 -12.27 4.75 -3.43
CA LYS A 13 -12.32 5.69 -4.56
C LYS A 13 -11.05 6.53 -4.66
N ALA A 14 -10.51 6.98 -3.52
CA ALA A 14 -9.24 7.69 -3.51
C ALA A 14 -8.11 6.79 -4.02
N LEU A 15 -7.99 5.56 -3.52
CA LEU A 15 -6.98 4.60 -3.96
C LEU A 15 -7.03 4.32 -5.46
N ASP A 16 -8.22 4.11 -6.01
CA ASP A 16 -8.39 3.87 -7.44
C ASP A 16 -7.91 5.04 -8.31
N SER A 17 -7.95 6.27 -7.80
CA SER A 17 -7.38 7.42 -8.52
C SER A 17 -5.85 7.37 -8.65
N TYR A 18 -5.16 6.62 -7.78
CA TYR A 18 -3.70 6.43 -7.80
C TYR A 18 -3.27 5.15 -8.51
N LYS A 19 -4.21 4.33 -8.98
CA LYS A 19 -3.92 3.00 -9.55
C LYS A 19 -2.91 3.04 -10.69
N SER A 20 -3.06 3.98 -11.62
CA SER A 20 -2.17 4.08 -12.78
C SER A 20 -0.74 4.44 -12.36
N ASP A 21 -0.60 5.51 -11.57
CA ASP A 21 0.68 5.96 -11.01
C ASP A 21 1.37 4.82 -10.23
N PHE A 22 0.61 4.10 -9.41
CA PHE A 22 1.13 2.99 -8.60
C PHE A 22 1.70 1.87 -9.49
N MET A 23 0.94 1.44 -10.49
CA MET A 23 1.36 0.36 -11.39
C MET A 23 2.59 0.76 -12.23
N GLU A 24 2.63 2.00 -12.70
CA GLU A 24 3.80 2.55 -13.39
C GLU A 24 5.03 2.52 -12.50
N LEU A 25 4.88 2.96 -11.25
CA LEU A 25 6.00 2.99 -10.30
C LEU A 25 6.53 1.61 -9.95
N VAL A 26 5.64 0.64 -9.70
CA VAL A 26 6.03 -0.77 -9.49
C VAL A 26 6.81 -1.29 -10.70
N ARG A 27 6.42 -0.91 -11.92
CA ARG A 27 7.13 -1.29 -13.14
C ARG A 27 8.51 -0.64 -13.22
N GLU A 28 8.65 0.63 -12.89
CA GLU A 28 9.95 1.33 -12.87
C GLU A 28 10.91 0.70 -11.88
N TYR A 29 10.46 0.40 -10.65
CA TYR A 29 11.26 -0.31 -9.66
C TYR A 29 11.66 -1.71 -10.14
N ALA A 30 10.71 -2.48 -10.70
CA ALA A 30 11.00 -3.82 -11.19
C ALA A 30 12.04 -3.82 -12.33
N ILE A 31 11.95 -2.87 -13.27
CA ILE A 31 12.94 -2.69 -14.33
C ILE A 31 14.30 -2.31 -13.74
N SER A 32 14.32 -1.42 -12.75
CA SER A 32 15.55 -0.94 -12.11
C SER A 32 16.26 -2.06 -11.34
N CYS A 33 15.53 -2.84 -10.53
CA CYS A 33 16.04 -4.05 -9.86
C CYS A 33 16.65 -5.03 -10.88
N LYS A 34 15.93 -5.32 -11.96
CA LYS A 34 16.45 -6.20 -13.02
C LYS A 34 17.74 -5.66 -13.64
N ASN A 35 17.80 -4.37 -13.93
CA ASN A 35 18.99 -3.75 -14.54
C ASN A 35 20.20 -3.79 -13.61
N GLN A 36 20.00 -3.86 -12.29
CA GLN A 36 21.06 -4.09 -11.32
C GLN A 36 21.46 -5.58 -11.16
N GLY A 37 20.77 -6.48 -11.85
CA GLY A 37 21.03 -7.92 -11.79
C GLY A 37 20.30 -8.65 -10.68
N GLU A 38 19.31 -8.01 -10.03
CA GLU A 38 18.50 -8.64 -9.01
C GLU A 38 17.56 -9.70 -9.61
N ALA A 39 17.35 -10.78 -8.85
CA ALA A 39 16.43 -11.84 -9.23
C ALA A 39 14.97 -11.49 -8.88
N TYR A 40 14.77 -10.54 -7.97
CA TYR A 40 13.49 -10.16 -7.40
C TYR A 40 13.43 -8.66 -7.11
N CYS A 41 12.22 -8.12 -7.04
CA CYS A 41 11.92 -6.77 -6.58
C CYS A 41 11.03 -6.87 -5.34
N ASP A 42 11.60 -6.51 -4.20
CA ASP A 42 10.94 -6.60 -2.90
C ASP A 42 10.26 -5.29 -2.52
N PHE A 43 9.00 -5.40 -2.15
CA PHE A 43 8.22 -4.32 -1.57
C PHE A 43 7.88 -4.64 -0.12
N PHE A 44 7.99 -3.64 0.75
CA PHE A 44 7.73 -3.73 2.19
C PHE A 44 6.57 -2.82 2.60
N VAL A 45 5.73 -3.32 3.50
CA VAL A 45 4.66 -2.55 4.16
C VAL A 45 4.84 -2.58 5.67
N ASP A 46 4.81 -1.42 6.32
CA ASP A 46 4.71 -1.31 7.78
C ASP A 46 3.23 -1.24 8.21
N ILE A 47 2.72 -2.30 8.82
CA ILE A 47 1.31 -2.42 9.24
C ILE A 47 0.93 -1.32 10.25
N ALA A 48 1.83 -1.01 11.19
CA ALA A 48 1.57 -0.02 12.23
C ALA A 48 1.38 1.39 11.63
N SER A 49 2.22 1.77 10.66
CA SER A 49 2.08 3.03 9.94
C SER A 49 0.77 3.06 9.14
N MET A 50 0.44 1.95 8.46
CA MET A 50 -0.77 1.83 7.63
C MET A 50 -2.07 1.96 8.44
N MET A 51 -2.11 1.38 9.65
CA MET A 51 -3.21 1.56 10.59
C MET A 51 -3.31 3.01 11.10
N ASN A 52 -2.18 3.69 11.29
CA ASN A 52 -2.10 5.08 11.76
C ASN A 52 -2.19 6.12 10.64
N GLY A 53 -2.88 5.80 9.55
CA GLY A 53 -3.14 6.79 8.53
C GLY A 53 -2.10 6.86 7.43
N ALA A 54 -0.87 6.39 7.62
CA ALA A 54 0.26 6.61 6.71
C ALA A 54 0.51 5.41 5.79
N TRP A 55 0.68 5.62 4.47
CA TRP A 55 1.25 4.56 3.63
C TRP A 55 2.77 4.62 3.63
N LEU A 56 3.38 3.45 3.82
CA LEU A 56 4.75 3.18 3.42
C LEU A 56 4.72 1.86 2.64
N LEU A 57 4.46 1.94 1.33
CA LEU A 57 5.02 0.91 0.46
C LEU A 57 6.43 1.38 0.11
N THR A 58 7.43 0.65 0.54
CA THR A 58 8.82 0.98 0.20
C THR A 58 9.39 -0.16 -0.62
N ALA A 59 9.99 0.17 -1.76
CA ALA A 59 10.90 -0.78 -2.38
C ALA A 59 12.12 -0.95 -1.45
N VAL A 60 12.58 -2.18 -1.23
CA VAL A 60 13.78 -2.42 -0.39
C VAL A 60 15.02 -1.84 -1.05
N CYS A 61 15.06 -1.84 -2.39
CA CYS A 61 16.08 -1.17 -3.17
C CYS A 61 15.57 0.21 -3.59
N GLU A 62 16.15 1.26 -3.03
CA GLU A 62 15.90 2.64 -3.45
C GLU A 62 16.78 3.01 -4.64
N PHE A 63 16.21 3.73 -5.61
CA PHE A 63 16.91 4.19 -6.80
C PHE A 63 16.74 5.70 -6.91
N GLU A 64 17.86 6.44 -7.01
CA GLU A 64 17.85 7.92 -7.05
C GLU A 64 17.00 8.53 -8.19
N TYR A 65 16.74 7.77 -9.25
CA TYR A 65 16.02 8.21 -10.44
C TYR A 65 14.58 7.70 -10.53
N VAL A 66 14.16 6.81 -9.63
CA VAL A 66 12.77 6.32 -9.56
C VAL A 66 12.05 7.11 -8.47
N SER A 67 10.81 7.51 -8.74
CA SER A 67 10.04 8.26 -7.75
C SER A 67 9.76 7.42 -6.50
N GLU A 68 9.62 8.06 -5.35
CA GLU A 68 9.17 7.35 -4.15
C GLU A 68 7.66 7.06 -4.23
N PHE A 69 7.22 6.00 -3.57
CA PHE A 69 5.79 5.76 -3.39
C PHE A 69 5.17 6.88 -2.55
N LYS A 70 4.02 7.37 -3.00
CA LYS A 70 3.25 8.37 -2.25
C LYS A 70 2.76 7.76 -0.93
N ALA A 71 3.02 8.46 0.17
CA ALA A 71 2.33 8.19 1.43
C ALA A 71 0.90 8.75 1.37
N PHE A 72 -0.12 7.96 1.69
CA PHE A 72 -1.46 8.50 1.95
C PHE A 72 -1.61 8.81 3.42
N ASN A 73 -2.37 9.84 3.76
CA ASN A 73 -2.79 10.16 5.12
C ASN A 73 -4.31 10.00 5.22
N TRP A 74 -4.78 8.85 5.73
CA TRP A 74 -6.21 8.55 5.84
C TRP A 74 -6.98 9.60 6.63
N TYR A 75 -6.38 10.14 7.70
CA TYR A 75 -7.05 11.12 8.55
C TYR A 75 -7.31 12.43 7.82
N GLN A 76 -6.34 12.89 7.02
CA GLN A 76 -6.52 14.08 6.18
C GLN A 76 -7.57 13.86 5.09
N LEU A 77 -7.56 12.69 4.44
CA LEU A 77 -8.52 12.36 3.39
C LEU A 77 -9.96 12.35 3.91
N LEU A 78 -10.17 11.82 5.12
CA LEU A 78 -11.48 11.61 5.71
C LEU A 78 -11.91 12.77 6.64
N ASN A 79 -11.06 13.78 6.80
CA ASN A 79 -11.28 14.96 7.64
C ASN A 79 -11.72 14.58 9.07
N PHE A 80 -10.99 13.65 9.69
CA PHE A 80 -11.29 13.19 11.05
C PHE A 80 -10.83 14.17 12.12
N ASP A 81 -11.70 14.38 13.10
CA ASP A 81 -11.33 14.91 14.41
C ASP A 81 -10.93 13.73 15.31
N ILE A 82 -9.69 13.28 15.15
CA ILE A 82 -9.14 12.12 15.87
C ILE A 82 -9.07 12.35 17.38
N ASP A 83 -8.90 13.61 17.81
CA ASP A 83 -8.71 13.98 19.21
C ASP A 83 -10.00 13.83 20.03
N ASN A 84 -11.15 13.84 19.35
CA ASN A 84 -12.48 13.77 19.96
C ASN A 84 -13.23 12.45 19.68
N MET A 85 -12.62 11.50 18.96
CA MET A 85 -13.22 10.20 18.70
C MET A 85 -12.97 9.23 19.87
N PRO A 86 -13.99 8.47 20.34
CA PRO A 86 -13.77 7.39 21.29
C PRO A 86 -12.74 6.37 20.77
N GLU A 87 -11.88 5.88 21.66
CA GLU A 87 -10.76 4.98 21.30
C GLU A 87 -11.22 3.72 20.56
N ASP A 88 -12.30 3.08 21.02
CA ASP A 88 -12.85 1.86 20.40
C ASP A 88 -13.38 2.10 18.97
N ASP A 89 -13.98 3.27 18.74
CA ASP A 89 -14.48 3.67 17.41
C ASP A 89 -13.31 3.98 16.48
N LEU A 90 -12.29 4.68 16.98
CA LEU A 90 -11.07 4.98 16.24
C LEU A 90 -10.33 3.70 15.83
N PHE A 91 -10.16 2.76 16.75
CA PHE A 91 -9.50 1.49 16.47
C PHE A 91 -10.27 0.65 15.44
N SER A 92 -11.60 0.56 15.58
CA SER A 92 -12.46 -0.15 14.64
C SER A 92 -12.36 0.43 13.22
N LEU A 93 -12.33 1.75 13.13
CA LEU A 93 -12.17 2.47 11.88
C LEU A 93 -10.77 2.27 11.28
N GLN A 94 -9.70 2.44 12.06
CA GLN A 94 -8.32 2.21 11.61
C GLN A 94 -8.15 0.81 11.02
N ASN A 95 -8.66 -0.22 11.71
CA ASN A 95 -8.64 -1.59 11.21
C ASN A 95 -9.35 -1.73 9.88
N LYS A 96 -10.52 -1.08 9.72
CA LYS A 96 -11.27 -1.17 8.47
C LYS A 96 -10.55 -0.49 7.30
N LEU A 97 -9.97 0.69 7.54
CA LEU A 97 -9.24 1.42 6.51
C LEU A 97 -7.94 0.70 6.13
N TYR A 98 -7.24 0.14 7.11
CA TYR A 98 -6.10 -0.74 6.90
C TYR A 98 -6.48 -1.94 6.01
N GLU A 99 -7.56 -2.66 6.35
CA GLU A 99 -8.02 -3.81 5.58
C GLU A 99 -8.28 -3.44 4.10
N ILE A 100 -8.99 -2.33 3.86
CA ILE A 100 -9.30 -1.85 2.51
C ILE A 100 -8.01 -1.51 1.75
N GLY A 101 -7.11 -0.74 2.37
CA GLY A 101 -5.86 -0.34 1.74
C GLY A 101 -4.96 -1.54 1.45
N TYR A 102 -4.84 -2.49 2.38
CA TYR A 102 -3.98 -3.65 2.24
C TYR A 102 -4.48 -4.58 1.13
N ILE A 103 -5.79 -4.85 1.08
CA ILE A 103 -6.40 -5.63 0.00
C ILE A 103 -6.12 -4.96 -1.35
N TRP A 104 -6.39 -3.65 -1.46
CA TRP A 104 -6.16 -2.91 -2.71
C TRP A 104 -4.71 -2.99 -3.17
N LEU A 105 -3.74 -2.82 -2.25
CA LEU A 105 -2.31 -2.91 -2.52
C LEU A 105 -1.93 -4.28 -3.07
N VAL A 106 -2.38 -5.35 -2.40
CA VAL A 106 -2.12 -6.73 -2.81
C VAL A 106 -2.69 -7.00 -4.21
N GLU A 107 -3.93 -6.55 -4.48
CA GLU A 107 -4.56 -6.69 -5.78
C GLU A 107 -3.81 -5.95 -6.90
N GLN A 108 -3.30 -4.74 -6.63
CA GLN A 108 -2.53 -3.99 -7.61
C GLN A 108 -1.16 -4.63 -7.86
N LEU A 109 -0.50 -5.19 -6.84
CA LEU A 109 0.76 -5.92 -7.01
C LEU A 109 0.57 -7.25 -7.77
N ILE A 110 -0.51 -7.99 -7.49
CA ILE A 110 -0.89 -9.18 -8.27
C ILE A 110 -1.10 -8.81 -9.74
N SER A 111 -1.82 -7.71 -10.00
CA SER A 111 -2.05 -7.20 -11.36
C SER A 111 -0.74 -6.81 -12.04
N SER A 112 0.12 -6.09 -11.33
CA SER A 112 1.44 -5.68 -11.82
C SER A 112 2.33 -6.88 -12.15
N LYS A 113 2.35 -7.91 -11.30
CA LYS A 113 3.07 -9.18 -11.54
C LYS A 113 2.53 -9.96 -12.75
N LYS A 114 1.24 -9.81 -13.08
CA LYS A 114 0.68 -10.40 -14.30
C LYS A 114 1.25 -9.73 -15.56
N GLU A 115 1.58 -8.45 -15.51
CA GLU A 115 2.15 -7.71 -16.64
C GLU A 115 3.68 -7.74 -16.68
N ILE A 116 4.33 -7.66 -15.52
CA ILE A 116 5.78 -7.61 -15.36
C ILE A 116 6.33 -9.03 -15.26
N LYS A 117 6.86 -9.55 -16.37
CA LYS A 117 7.42 -10.91 -16.46
C LYS A 117 8.93 -10.99 -16.34
N CYS A 118 9.58 -9.84 -16.25
CA CYS A 118 11.03 -9.75 -16.36
C CYS A 118 11.77 -10.02 -15.04
N ILE A 119 11.07 -9.98 -13.91
CA ILE A 119 11.59 -10.18 -12.56
C ILE A 119 10.46 -10.66 -11.64
N GLU A 120 10.77 -11.36 -10.56
CA GLU A 120 9.79 -11.71 -9.54
C GLU A 120 9.43 -10.48 -8.68
N ILE A 121 8.15 -10.25 -8.45
CA ILE A 121 7.66 -9.22 -7.50
C ILE A 121 7.23 -9.92 -6.22
N ARG A 122 7.71 -9.41 -5.08
CA ARG A 122 7.40 -9.96 -3.75
C ARG A 122 6.98 -8.86 -2.78
N LEU A 123 6.13 -9.23 -1.84
CA LEU A 123 5.61 -8.35 -0.80
C LEU A 123 5.82 -8.99 0.56
N PHE A 124 6.30 -8.23 1.53
CA PHE A 124 6.37 -8.65 2.93
C PHE A 124 6.02 -7.47 3.84
N HIS A 125 5.76 -7.75 5.12
CA HIS A 125 5.37 -6.74 6.08
C HIS A 125 5.92 -7.06 7.47
N ASN A 126 5.96 -6.06 8.36
CA ASN A 126 6.39 -6.28 9.73
C ASN A 126 5.46 -7.26 10.46
N GLY A 127 6.00 -7.99 11.42
CA GLY A 127 5.27 -9.04 12.16
C GLY A 127 5.13 -10.38 11.42
N SER A 128 5.65 -10.50 10.19
CA SER A 128 5.75 -11.75 9.44
C SER A 128 7.16 -11.95 8.89
N ASN A 129 7.66 -13.19 8.92
CA ASN A 129 8.90 -13.58 8.22
C ASN A 129 8.62 -14.19 6.84
N GLU A 130 7.34 -14.25 6.45
CA GLU A 130 6.88 -14.87 5.21
C GLU A 130 6.44 -13.80 4.22
N TYR A 131 6.69 -14.06 2.93
CA TYR A 131 6.17 -13.23 1.86
C TYR A 131 4.67 -13.43 1.69
N GLN A 132 3.95 -12.34 1.48
CA GLN A 132 2.55 -12.36 1.09
C GLN A 132 2.42 -13.08 -0.26
N SER A 133 1.49 -14.03 -0.33
CA SER A 133 1.18 -14.71 -1.59
C SER A 133 0.61 -13.71 -2.60
N LEU A 134 1.31 -13.58 -3.73
CA LEU A 134 0.90 -12.82 -4.90
C LEU A 134 0.58 -13.77 -6.09
N ALA A 135 -0.08 -14.90 -5.80
CA ALA A 135 -0.45 -15.91 -6.79
C ALA A 135 -1.70 -15.51 -7.59
#